data_AF-A0A0L0T6S2-F1
#
_entry.id   AF-A0A0L0T6S2-F1
#
_cell.length_a   1.000
_cell.length_b   1.000
_cell.length_c   1.000
_cell.angle_alpha   90.00
_cell.angle_beta   90.00
_cell.angle_gamma   90.00
#
_symmetry.space_group_name_H-M   'P 1'
#
loop_
_entity.id
_entity.type
_entity.pdbx_description
1 polymer ?
#
loop_
_entity_poly.entity_id
_entity_poly.type
_entity_poly.pdbx_seq_one_letter_code
_entity_poly.pdbx_strand_id
1 'polypeptide(L)'
;MGTSTCNSTEFIMNPYYCGSCQQQPVVFSNCSINEMHTVLGSRATCLDAIASPLCGNGQVDPGEKCDSGDPFHGSAGCTAQCTWHAVAVCDDTKGACCRGCQLMPATTECRASADPFCDVAEYCTGASPVCPANKVLHPGTACASRAGDPGRGRAARAGQTLTFALGMGSRTRRGATVPPRLDTRAASGAYGATAGA
;
A
#
# COMPACT_ATOMS: atom_id res chain seq x y z
N MET A 1 -4.85 22.34 4.41
CA MET A 1 -4.26 22.13 5.75
C MET A 1 -3.89 20.66 5.87
N GLY A 2 -2.64 20.31 5.55
CA GLY A 2 -2.07 18.98 5.78
C GLY A 2 -1.02 19.09 6.89
N THR A 3 -1.06 18.19 7.86
CA THR A 3 -0.19 18.19 9.04
C THR A 3 1.28 17.99 8.63
N SER A 4 2.12 18.98 8.89
CA SER A 4 3.51 19.13 8.43
C SER A 4 4.55 18.31 9.22
N THR A 5 4.21 17.12 9.70
CA THR A 5 5.18 16.22 10.35
C THR A 5 5.34 14.95 9.53
N CYS A 6 6.27 15.01 8.59
CA CYS A 6 6.72 13.87 7.80
C CYS A 6 8.01 13.34 8.41
N ASN A 7 7.94 12.20 9.12
CA ASN A 7 9.15 11.51 9.57
C ASN A 7 9.91 10.99 8.35
N SER A 8 11.18 11.34 8.22
CA SER A 8 11.96 11.24 6.98
C SER A 8 13.15 10.28 7.06
N THR A 9 13.44 9.66 8.21
CA THR A 9 14.71 8.92 8.40
C THR A 9 14.84 7.63 7.57
N GLU A 10 13.74 7.09 7.04
CA GLU A 10 13.69 5.81 6.31
C GLU A 10 13.39 5.96 4.80
N PHE A 11 13.31 7.18 4.29
CA PHE A 11 12.83 7.46 2.94
C PHE A 11 13.88 8.17 2.08
N ILE A 12 13.74 8.08 0.75
CA ILE A 12 14.67 8.70 -0.23
C ILE A 12 14.89 10.19 0.05
N MET A 13 13.86 10.90 0.51
CA MET A 13 13.92 12.35 0.79
C MET A 13 14.37 12.66 2.23
N ASN A 14 15.09 11.75 2.89
CA ASN A 14 15.74 12.03 4.16
C ASN A 14 16.75 13.18 3.99
N PRO A 15 16.66 14.29 4.76
CA PRO A 15 17.65 15.37 4.68
C PRO A 15 19.03 14.96 5.18
N TYR A 16 19.16 13.81 5.85
CA TYR A 16 20.42 13.26 6.33
C TYR A 16 20.84 12.05 5.51
N TYR A 17 21.92 12.19 4.74
CA TYR A 17 22.56 11.07 4.07
C TYR A 17 23.37 10.24 5.08
N CYS A 18 23.06 8.95 5.17
CA CYS A 18 23.84 8.02 5.99
C CYS A 18 24.82 7.24 5.11
N GLY A 19 26.10 7.64 5.13
CA GLY A 19 27.16 7.00 4.35
C GLY A 19 27.61 5.63 4.85
N SER A 20 27.23 5.23 6.07
CA SER A 20 27.57 3.95 6.69
C SER A 20 26.37 2.99 6.86
N CYS A 21 25.18 3.41 6.42
CA CYS A 21 24.00 2.57 6.48
C CYS A 21 24.11 1.47 5.41
N GLN A 22 23.98 0.22 5.84
CA GLN A 22 24.08 -0.97 4.97
C GLN A 22 22.97 -1.03 3.90
N GLN A 23 21.88 -0.29 4.11
CA GLN A 23 20.78 -0.17 3.14
C GLN A 23 20.45 1.31 2.95
N GLN A 24 20.58 1.78 1.72
CA GLN A 24 20.07 3.09 1.32
C GLN A 24 18.54 3.03 1.17
N PRO A 25 17.80 4.09 1.51
CA PRO A 25 16.36 4.13 1.28
C PRO A 25 16.03 3.98 -0.22
N VAL A 26 15.14 3.06 -0.54
CA VAL A 26 14.63 2.83 -1.91
C VAL A 26 13.14 3.18 -2.05
N VAL A 27 12.55 3.75 -1.01
CA VAL A 27 11.12 4.09 -0.97
C VAL A 27 10.91 5.58 -0.71
N PHE A 28 9.91 6.16 -1.37
CA PHE A 28 9.48 7.53 -1.12
C PHE A 28 8.53 7.60 0.07
N SER A 29 8.61 8.70 0.84
CA SER A 29 7.64 8.98 1.89
C SER A 29 6.29 9.34 1.29
N ASN A 30 5.20 9.15 2.04
CA ASN A 30 3.87 9.56 1.61
C ASN A 30 3.79 11.07 1.29
N CYS A 31 4.56 11.89 1.99
CA CYS A 31 4.64 13.33 1.73
C CYS A 31 5.32 13.62 0.39
N SER A 32 6.43 12.92 0.09
CA SER A 32 7.12 13.03 -1.19
C SER A 32 6.22 12.61 -2.35
N ILE A 33 5.45 11.53 -2.18
CA ILE A 33 4.50 11.05 -3.19
C ILE A 33 3.38 12.07 -3.44
N ASN A 34 2.78 12.63 -2.39
CA ASN A 34 1.72 13.64 -2.53
C ASN A 34 2.21 14.91 -3.23
N GLU A 35 3.41 15.38 -2.92
CA GLU A 35 4.02 16.52 -3.60
C GLU A 35 4.36 16.20 -5.06
N MET A 36 4.90 15.00 -5.34
CA MET A 36 5.14 14.55 -6.72
C MET A 36 3.85 14.50 -7.52
N HIS A 37 2.75 13.97 -6.98
CA HIS A 37 1.45 14.00 -7.67
C HIS A 37 1.00 15.43 -7.99
N THR A 38 1.23 16.37 -7.08
CA THR A 38 0.87 17.78 -7.25
C THR A 38 1.69 18.45 -8.36
N VAL A 39 3.01 18.23 -8.36
CA VAL A 39 3.94 18.80 -9.35
C VAL A 39 3.78 18.14 -10.72
N LEU A 40 3.70 16.81 -10.77
CA LEU A 40 3.55 16.06 -12.00
C LEU A 40 2.18 16.28 -12.64
N GLY A 41 1.11 16.37 -11.83
CA GLY A 41 -0.24 16.64 -12.33
C GLY A 41 -0.43 18.00 -13.00
N SER A 42 0.52 18.94 -12.81
CA SER A 42 0.43 20.29 -13.35
C SER A 42 1.56 20.67 -14.33
N ARG A 43 2.68 19.93 -14.35
CA ARG A 43 3.92 20.35 -15.06
C ARG A 43 4.71 19.21 -15.73
N ALA A 44 4.14 18.01 -15.88
CA ALA A 44 4.84 16.84 -16.42
C ALA A 44 4.95 16.77 -17.96
N THR A 45 4.62 17.82 -18.71
CA THR A 45 4.58 17.75 -20.19
C THR A 45 5.91 17.34 -20.83
N CYS A 46 7.06 17.63 -20.19
CA CYS A 46 8.37 17.15 -20.65
C CYS A 46 8.65 15.69 -20.29
N LEU A 47 8.00 15.13 -19.26
CA LEU A 47 8.07 13.72 -18.90
C LEU A 47 7.16 12.88 -19.80
N ASP A 48 6.02 13.44 -20.20
CA ASP A 48 5.15 12.82 -21.22
C ASP A 48 5.89 12.67 -22.56
N ALA A 49 6.86 13.54 -22.85
CA ALA A 49 7.71 13.45 -24.04
C ALA A 49 8.79 12.35 -23.94
N ILE A 50 9.08 11.81 -22.74
CA ILE A 50 9.97 10.66 -22.53
C ILE A 50 9.19 9.34 -22.63
N ALA A 51 7.86 9.37 -22.71
CA ALA A 51 7.00 8.20 -22.93
C ALA A 51 7.09 7.68 -24.38
N SER A 52 8.29 7.66 -24.96
CA SER A 52 8.59 6.80 -26.09
C SER A 52 8.44 5.36 -25.60
N PRO A 53 7.68 4.50 -26.29
CA PRO A 53 7.53 3.11 -25.89
C PRO A 53 8.89 2.46 -25.67
N LEU A 54 9.15 1.98 -24.45
CA LEU A 54 10.43 1.42 -24.06
C LEU A 54 10.26 -0.03 -23.60
N CYS A 55 10.54 -0.93 -24.54
CA CYS A 55 10.49 -2.35 -24.25
C CYS A 55 11.53 -2.78 -23.20
N GLY A 56 11.05 -3.49 -22.18
CA GLY A 56 11.84 -4.03 -21.08
C GLY A 56 11.86 -3.13 -19.84
N ASN A 57 10.99 -2.11 -19.77
CA ASN A 57 10.86 -1.25 -18.59
C ASN A 57 9.77 -1.75 -17.60
N GLY A 58 9.06 -2.81 -17.97
CA GLY A 58 8.02 -3.44 -17.17
C GLY A 58 6.63 -2.80 -17.29
N GLN A 59 6.44 -1.83 -18.17
CA GLN A 59 5.15 -1.20 -18.50
C GLN A 59 4.77 -1.55 -19.92
N VAL A 60 3.49 -1.83 -20.16
CA VAL A 60 3.03 -2.11 -21.53
C VAL A 60 2.72 -0.78 -22.20
N ASP A 61 3.64 -0.33 -23.04
CA ASP A 61 3.54 0.95 -23.74
C ASP A 61 2.75 0.84 -25.06
N PRO A 62 2.28 1.96 -25.64
CA PRO A 62 1.60 1.94 -26.93
C PRO A 62 2.42 1.24 -28.03
N GLY A 63 1.86 0.15 -28.58
CA GLY A 63 2.51 -0.66 -29.63
C GLY A 63 3.06 -1.99 -29.12
N GLU A 64 3.27 -2.12 -27.82
CA GLU A 64 3.70 -3.35 -27.18
C GLU A 64 2.50 -4.27 -26.90
N LYS A 65 2.78 -5.58 -26.84
CA LYS A 65 1.77 -6.58 -26.44
C LYS A 65 1.94 -7.01 -24.99
N CYS A 66 3.18 -6.97 -24.52
CA CYS A 66 3.61 -7.35 -23.19
C CYS A 66 4.95 -6.65 -22.92
N ASP A 67 5.39 -6.58 -21.66
CA ASP A 67 6.74 -6.12 -21.31
C ASP A 67 7.20 -6.90 -20.08
N SER A 68 8.23 -7.73 -20.16
CA SER A 68 8.69 -8.54 -19.02
C SER A 68 9.44 -7.76 -17.93
N GLY A 69 9.88 -6.53 -18.21
CA GLY A 69 10.85 -5.79 -17.40
C GLY A 69 12.30 -6.25 -17.60
N ASP A 70 12.57 -7.14 -18.57
CA ASP A 70 13.92 -7.55 -18.95
C ASP A 70 14.13 -7.26 -20.45
N PRO A 71 14.93 -6.24 -20.81
CA PRO A 71 15.14 -5.82 -22.20
C PRO A 71 16.03 -6.78 -23.01
N PHE A 72 16.66 -7.77 -22.38
CA PHE A 72 17.62 -8.67 -23.04
C PHE A 72 17.07 -10.07 -23.26
N HIS A 73 16.33 -10.61 -22.28
CA HIS A 73 15.90 -12.01 -22.32
C HIS A 73 14.39 -12.19 -22.46
N GLY A 74 13.58 -11.19 -22.13
CA GLY A 74 12.13 -11.39 -22.05
C GLY A 74 11.72 -12.27 -20.86
N SER A 75 10.63 -13.01 -21.02
CA SER A 75 10.08 -14.01 -20.10
C SER A 75 9.56 -15.19 -20.91
N ALA A 76 9.04 -16.23 -20.25
CA ALA A 76 8.37 -17.33 -20.94
C ALA A 76 7.16 -16.88 -21.78
N GLY A 77 6.47 -15.81 -21.37
CA GLY A 77 5.27 -15.29 -22.03
C GLY A 77 5.54 -14.12 -22.96
N CYS A 78 6.65 -13.40 -22.75
CA CYS A 78 6.96 -12.16 -23.46
C CYS A 78 8.37 -12.17 -24.04
N THR A 79 8.52 -11.93 -25.33
CA THR A 79 9.84 -11.81 -25.98
C THR A 79 10.58 -10.54 -25.55
N ALA A 80 11.90 -10.48 -25.80
CA ALA A 80 12.69 -9.25 -25.62
C ALA A 80 12.30 -8.09 -26.57
N GLN A 81 11.36 -8.33 -27.49
CA GLN A 81 10.79 -7.35 -28.40
C GLN A 81 9.37 -6.93 -27.99
N CYS A 82 8.95 -7.25 -26.76
CA CYS A 82 7.64 -6.87 -26.22
C CYS A 82 6.45 -7.39 -27.03
N THR A 83 6.65 -8.59 -27.60
CA THR A 83 5.62 -9.38 -28.29
C THR A 83 5.36 -10.69 -27.55
N TRP A 84 4.13 -11.18 -27.61
CA TRP A 84 3.78 -12.48 -27.02
C TRP A 84 4.60 -13.61 -27.63
N HIS A 85 5.08 -14.52 -26.80
CA HIS A 85 5.50 -15.84 -27.28
C HIS A 85 4.29 -16.62 -27.82
N ALA A 86 4.53 -17.53 -28.77
CA ALA A 86 3.54 -18.25 -29.59
C ALA A 86 2.08 -18.27 -29.08
N VAL A 87 1.81 -19.00 -27.98
CA VAL A 87 0.45 -19.18 -27.43
C VAL A 87 0.19 -18.35 -26.18
N ALA A 88 1.14 -17.50 -25.78
CA ALA A 88 1.00 -16.67 -24.60
C ALA A 88 -0.09 -15.62 -24.81
N VAL A 89 -0.99 -15.52 -23.83
CA VAL A 89 -2.04 -14.48 -23.76
C VAL A 89 -1.81 -13.54 -22.58
N CYS A 90 -0.90 -13.91 -21.69
CA CYS A 90 -0.48 -13.11 -20.56
C CYS A 90 0.96 -13.47 -20.18
N ASP A 91 1.54 -12.63 -19.32
CA ASP A 91 2.87 -12.82 -18.75
C ASP A 91 2.75 -13.11 -17.25
N ASP A 92 3.42 -14.16 -16.78
CA ASP A 92 3.36 -14.63 -15.39
C ASP A 92 3.93 -13.58 -14.39
N THR A 93 4.71 -12.60 -14.85
CA THR A 93 5.22 -11.48 -14.03
C THR A 93 4.20 -10.36 -13.82
N LYS A 94 3.08 -10.35 -14.57
CA LYS A 94 2.12 -9.24 -14.58
C LYS A 94 0.91 -9.42 -13.65
N GLY A 95 0.76 -10.56 -12.99
CA GLY A 95 -0.22 -10.71 -11.94
C GLY A 95 -0.55 -12.15 -11.56
N ALA A 96 -1.23 -12.30 -10.42
CA ALA A 96 -1.57 -13.60 -9.84
C ALA A 96 -2.57 -14.43 -10.68
N CYS A 97 -3.21 -13.83 -11.69
CA CYS A 97 -4.16 -14.50 -12.58
C CYS A 97 -3.55 -14.98 -13.90
N CYS A 98 -2.24 -14.86 -14.07
CA CYS A 98 -1.51 -15.50 -15.17
C CYS A 98 -0.66 -16.65 -14.63
N ARG A 99 -0.79 -17.84 -15.23
CA ARG A 99 0.06 -18.98 -14.89
C ARG A 99 0.35 -19.82 -16.12
N GLY A 100 1.63 -20.06 -16.40
CA GLY A 100 2.02 -20.78 -17.60
C GLY A 100 1.63 -20.01 -18.86
N CYS A 101 1.69 -18.67 -18.80
CA CYS A 101 1.36 -17.77 -19.91
C CYS A 101 -0.11 -17.86 -20.38
N GLN A 102 -0.99 -18.39 -19.53
CA GLN A 102 -2.43 -18.52 -19.76
C GLN A 102 -3.22 -17.84 -18.64
N LEU A 103 -4.37 -17.30 -19.00
CA LEU A 103 -5.30 -16.71 -18.04
C LEU A 103 -5.94 -17.80 -17.19
N MET A 104 -5.90 -17.60 -15.88
CA MET A 104 -6.58 -18.48 -14.94
C MET A 104 -8.10 -18.27 -15.03
N PRO A 105 -8.91 -19.34 -14.91
CA PRO A 105 -10.37 -19.26 -15.00
C PRO A 105 -10.97 -18.40 -13.87
N ALA A 106 -12.22 -17.97 -14.05
CA ALA A 106 -12.89 -17.09 -13.11
C ALA A 106 -13.11 -17.68 -11.69
N THR A 107 -12.83 -18.97 -11.52
CA THR A 107 -12.94 -19.70 -10.25
C THR A 107 -11.63 -19.72 -9.46
N THR A 108 -10.55 -19.15 -9.99
CA THR A 108 -9.23 -19.14 -9.32
C THR A 108 -9.13 -17.97 -8.36
N GLU A 109 -8.94 -18.26 -7.07
CA GLU A 109 -8.65 -17.24 -6.06
C GLU A 109 -7.26 -16.63 -6.32
N CYS A 110 -7.21 -15.31 -6.47
CA CYS A 110 -5.98 -14.54 -6.68
C CYS A 110 -5.60 -13.69 -5.48
N ARG A 111 -6.56 -13.40 -4.59
CA ARG A 111 -6.29 -12.87 -3.26
C ARG A 111 -7.19 -13.54 -2.23
N ALA A 112 -6.57 -14.16 -1.24
CA ALA A 112 -7.27 -14.64 -0.06
C ALA A 112 -7.79 -13.48 0.79
N SER A 113 -8.93 -13.70 1.45
CA SER A 113 -9.43 -12.77 2.45
C SER A 113 -8.45 -12.68 3.63
N ALA A 114 -8.03 -11.46 3.97
CA ALA A 114 -7.20 -11.19 5.14
C ALA A 114 -8.02 -11.23 6.45
N ASP A 115 -9.32 -10.96 6.37
CA ASP A 115 -10.26 -11.05 7.49
C ASP A 115 -11.61 -11.61 6.99
N PRO A 116 -12.02 -12.82 7.41
CA PRO A 116 -13.25 -13.48 6.94
C PRO A 116 -14.54 -12.68 7.15
N PHE A 117 -14.51 -11.65 7.98
CA PHE A 117 -15.67 -10.83 8.34
C PHE A 117 -15.63 -9.41 7.75
N CYS A 118 -14.44 -8.91 7.41
CA CYS A 118 -14.23 -7.53 6.93
C CYS A 118 -13.65 -7.45 5.50
N ASP A 119 -13.13 -8.54 4.97
CA ASP A 119 -12.43 -8.60 3.70
C ASP A 119 -12.97 -9.76 2.85
N VAL A 120 -13.19 -9.50 1.57
CA VAL A 120 -13.73 -10.50 0.64
C VAL A 120 -12.57 -11.01 -0.20
N ALA A 121 -12.51 -12.33 -0.42
CA ALA A 121 -11.54 -12.91 -1.34
C ALA A 121 -11.88 -12.55 -2.80
N GLU A 122 -10.86 -12.38 -3.64
CA GLU A 122 -11.00 -12.07 -5.05
C GLU A 122 -10.54 -13.21 -5.90
N TYR A 123 -11.30 -13.36 -6.97
CA TYR A 123 -11.10 -14.39 -7.95
C TYR A 123 -10.74 -13.72 -9.27
N CYS A 124 -9.94 -14.43 -10.06
CA CYS A 124 -9.64 -14.04 -11.42
C CYS A 124 -10.93 -13.84 -12.21
N THR A 125 -10.87 -13.08 -13.29
CA THR A 125 -12.04 -12.86 -14.16
C THR A 125 -12.08 -13.85 -15.33
N GLY A 126 -10.98 -14.57 -15.58
CA GLY A 126 -10.78 -15.31 -16.83
C GLY A 126 -10.40 -14.42 -18.04
N ALA A 127 -10.34 -13.10 -17.86
CA ALA A 127 -10.12 -12.15 -18.94
C ALA A 127 -8.94 -11.19 -18.70
N SER A 128 -8.34 -11.21 -17.51
CA SER A 128 -7.21 -10.33 -17.15
C SER A 128 -6.17 -11.08 -16.31
N PRO A 129 -4.86 -10.84 -16.51
CA PRO A 129 -3.80 -11.40 -15.68
C PRO A 129 -3.70 -10.72 -14.31
N VAL A 130 -4.30 -9.54 -14.16
CA VAL A 130 -4.32 -8.78 -12.92
C VAL A 130 -5.52 -9.21 -12.08
N CYS A 131 -5.28 -9.49 -10.80
CA CYS A 131 -6.35 -9.75 -9.84
C CYS A 131 -7.25 -8.51 -9.73
N PRO A 132 -8.58 -8.65 -9.66
CA PRO A 132 -9.48 -7.51 -9.48
C PRO A 132 -9.10 -6.65 -8.27
N ALA A 133 -9.46 -5.37 -8.34
CA ALA A 133 -9.22 -4.42 -7.27
C ALA A 133 -9.78 -4.94 -5.93
N ASN A 134 -9.03 -4.67 -4.87
CA ASN A 134 -9.39 -5.11 -3.53
C ASN A 134 -10.74 -4.54 -3.08
N LYS A 135 -11.68 -5.45 -2.79
CA LYS A 135 -12.99 -5.15 -2.23
C LYS A 135 -12.98 -5.44 -0.73
N VAL A 136 -12.63 -4.42 0.06
CA VAL A 136 -12.99 -4.38 1.47
C VAL A 136 -14.47 -4.01 1.61
N LEU A 137 -15.15 -4.51 2.65
CA LEU A 137 -16.46 -3.95 3.01
C LEU A 137 -16.31 -2.44 3.24
N HIS A 138 -17.28 -1.64 2.82
CA HIS A 138 -17.16 -0.18 2.89
C HIS A 138 -16.73 0.28 4.30
N PRO A 139 -15.79 1.23 4.41
CA PRO A 139 -15.35 1.77 5.69
C PRO A 139 -16.56 2.22 6.52
N GLY A 140 -16.66 1.73 7.76
CA GLY A 140 -17.82 1.98 8.63
C GLY A 140 -18.93 0.92 8.56
N THR A 141 -18.85 -0.05 7.65
CA THR A 141 -19.68 -1.25 7.73
C THR A 141 -19.23 -2.05 8.95
N ALA A 142 -20.17 -2.34 9.85
CA ALA A 142 -19.92 -3.24 10.96
C ALA A 142 -19.62 -4.62 10.39
N CYS A 143 -18.38 -5.08 10.53
CA CYS A 143 -18.05 -6.45 10.18
C CYS A 143 -18.75 -7.40 11.14
N ALA A 144 -19.18 -8.55 10.64
CA ALA A 144 -19.71 -9.60 11.50
C ALA A 144 -18.67 -9.95 12.58
N SER A 145 -19.08 -10.00 13.84
CA SER A 145 -18.18 -10.44 14.91
C SER A 145 -18.13 -11.97 14.90
N ARG A 146 -17.04 -12.56 15.41
CA ARG A 146 -17.07 -13.98 15.76
C ARG A 146 -18.26 -14.22 16.70
N ALA A 147 -19.03 -15.27 16.47
CA ALA A 147 -20.10 -15.66 17.39
C ALA A 147 -19.52 -15.78 18.82
N GLY A 148 -19.94 -14.88 19.71
CA GLY A 148 -19.46 -14.83 21.10
C GLY A 148 -18.65 -13.60 21.54
N ASP A 149 -18.52 -12.54 20.73
CA ASP A 149 -17.84 -11.29 21.14
C ASP A 149 -18.80 -10.07 21.11
N PRO A 150 -19.53 -9.77 22.21
CA PRO A 150 -20.64 -8.80 22.21
C PRO A 150 -20.23 -7.31 22.16
N GLY A 151 -18.96 -6.97 21.92
CA GLY A 151 -18.47 -5.62 22.24
C GLY A 151 -17.47 -4.97 21.27
N ARG A 152 -17.12 -5.61 20.15
CA ARG A 152 -16.21 -5.00 19.16
C ARG A 152 -16.68 -5.28 17.75
N GLY A 153 -17.69 -4.54 17.29
CA GLY A 153 -17.86 -4.33 15.85
C GLY A 153 -16.55 -3.71 15.33
N ARG A 154 -15.70 -4.51 14.70
CA ARG A 154 -14.53 -3.99 13.99
C ARG A 154 -15.08 -3.27 12.76
N ALA A 155 -14.79 -1.99 12.64
CA ALA A 155 -15.04 -1.28 11.40
C ALA A 155 -14.02 -1.75 10.35
N ALA A 156 -14.48 -1.97 9.12
CA ALA A 156 -13.59 -2.17 7.99
C ALA A 156 -12.61 -0.98 7.91
N ARG A 157 -11.30 -1.25 8.00
CA ARG A 157 -10.26 -0.23 7.88
C ARG A 157 -9.91 -0.04 6.40
N ALA A 158 -9.99 1.18 5.90
CA ALA A 158 -9.48 1.52 4.58
C ALA A 158 -7.94 1.45 4.58
N GLY A 159 -7.37 0.72 3.62
CA GLY A 159 -5.97 0.90 3.21
C GLY A 159 -4.89 0.26 4.09
N GLN A 160 -5.00 -1.02 4.44
CA GLN A 160 -3.83 -1.74 4.96
C GLN A 160 -2.93 -2.15 3.78
N THR A 161 -1.84 -1.41 3.60
CA THR A 161 -0.66 -1.88 2.87
C THR A 161 -0.17 -3.19 3.52
N LEU A 162 0.10 -4.19 2.67
CA LEU A 162 0.56 -5.52 3.06
C LEU A 162 1.87 -5.40 3.86
N THR A 163 1.78 -5.37 5.19
CA THR A 163 2.92 -5.68 6.03
C THR A 163 2.80 -7.16 6.37
N PHE A 164 3.60 -8.00 5.71
CA PHE A 164 3.81 -9.39 6.10
C PHE A 164 4.38 -9.41 7.53
N ALA A 165 3.51 -9.45 8.54
CA ALA A 165 3.92 -9.75 9.90
C ALA A 165 4.16 -11.25 10.00
N LEU A 166 5.37 -11.68 9.63
CA LEU A 166 5.88 -12.98 10.07
C LEU A 166 5.78 -13.03 11.60
N GLY A 167 5.19 -14.11 12.08
CA GLY A 167 4.72 -14.22 13.46
C GLY A 167 5.81 -14.02 14.51
N MET A 168 5.48 -13.24 15.54
CA MET A 168 5.86 -13.51 16.92
C MET A 168 4.68 -13.18 17.82
N GLY A 169 4.22 -14.20 18.55
CA GLY A 169 3.03 -14.12 19.40
C GLY A 169 3.14 -13.02 20.46
N SER A 170 2.30 -12.00 20.34
CA SER A 170 2.12 -11.00 21.39
C SER A 170 1.06 -11.53 22.36
N ARG A 171 1.49 -12.19 23.44
CA ARG A 171 0.62 -12.43 24.60
C ARG A 171 0.25 -11.05 25.17
N THR A 172 -0.99 -10.62 24.99
CA THR A 172 -1.57 -9.53 25.80
C THR A 172 -1.48 -9.94 27.27
N ARG A 173 -0.62 -9.27 28.04
CA ARG A 173 -0.60 -9.40 29.51
C ARG A 173 -2.00 -9.06 30.03
N ARG A 174 -2.58 -10.01 30.78
CA ARG A 174 -3.72 -9.75 31.65
C ARG A 174 -3.34 -8.69 32.68
N GLY A 175 -4.26 -7.76 32.94
CA GLY A 175 -4.27 -6.97 34.17
C GLY A 175 -3.42 -5.70 34.14
N ALA A 176 -3.99 -4.61 33.61
CA ALA A 176 -3.69 -3.27 34.08
C ALA A 176 -5.03 -2.51 34.16
N THR A 177 -5.64 -2.56 35.34
CA THR A 177 -6.70 -1.65 35.74
C THR A 177 -6.19 -0.22 35.62
N VAL A 178 -6.73 0.54 34.67
CA VAL A 178 -6.53 2.00 34.58
C VAL A 178 -7.35 2.61 35.73
N PRO A 179 -6.74 3.30 36.72
CA PRO A 179 -7.53 4.03 37.70
C PRO A 179 -8.18 5.27 37.05
N PRO A 180 -9.41 5.65 37.47
CA PRO A 180 -10.04 6.87 36.99
C PRO A 180 -9.27 8.10 37.51
N ARG A 181 -8.98 9.06 36.62
CA ARG A 181 -8.48 10.38 37.02
C ARG A 181 -9.59 11.08 37.82
N LEU A 182 -9.32 11.31 39.10
CA LEU A 182 -10.11 12.19 39.95
C LEU A 182 -9.87 13.63 39.51
N ASP A 183 -10.95 14.30 39.08
CA ASP A 183 -11.07 15.74 39.09
C ASP A 183 -10.97 16.25 40.54
N THR A 184 -9.98 17.07 40.84
CA THR A 184 -10.00 17.94 42.02
C THR A 184 -9.77 19.37 41.61
N ARG A 185 -10.87 20.12 41.61
CA ARG A 185 -10.95 21.58 41.61
C ARG A 185 -10.81 22.09 43.05
N ALA A 186 -10.29 23.31 43.17
CA ALA A 186 -10.24 24.22 44.35
C ALA A 186 -9.11 23.97 45.35
N ALA A 187 -8.45 24.96 45.96
CA ALA A 187 -8.34 26.43 45.88
C ALA A 187 -7.12 26.79 46.79
N SER A 188 -6.35 27.88 46.66
CA SER A 188 -6.62 29.25 47.13
C SER A 188 -5.27 30.00 47.32
N GLY A 189 -5.30 31.35 47.22
CA GLY A 189 -4.40 32.30 47.91
C GLY A 189 -3.06 32.63 47.22
N ALA A 190 -2.89 33.75 46.51
CA ALA A 190 -2.77 35.15 46.96
C ALA A 190 -1.35 35.52 47.45
N TYR A 191 -0.63 36.33 46.66
CA TYR A 191 0.13 37.51 47.09
C TYR A 191 0.34 38.41 45.85
N GLY A 192 -0.10 39.67 45.95
CA GLY A 192 0.09 40.68 44.91
C GLY A 192 1.38 41.48 45.10
N ALA A 193 1.82 42.14 44.03
CA ALA A 193 2.57 43.39 44.09
C ALA A 193 2.46 44.12 42.74
N THR A 194 2.12 45.39 42.84
CA THR A 194 1.95 46.42 41.80
C THR A 194 3.27 47.05 41.37
N ALA A 195 3.32 47.55 40.13
CA ALA A 195 4.09 48.68 39.55
C ALA A 195 4.58 48.26 38.14
N GLY A 196 4.45 49.01 37.06
CA GLY A 196 4.11 50.41 36.85
C GLY A 196 5.00 50.93 35.70
N ALA A 197 4.37 51.67 34.77
CA ALA A 197 4.93 52.40 33.62
C ALA A 197 5.39 51.58 32.41
#